data_AF-A0A519NCI4-F1
#
_entry.id   AF-A0A519NCI4-F1
#
_cell.length_a   1.000
_cell.length_b   1.000
_cell.length_c   1.000
_cell.angle_alpha   90.00
_cell.angle_beta   90.00
_cell.angle_gamma   90.00
#
_symmetry.space_group_name_H-M   'P 1'
#
loop_
_entity.id
_entity.type
_entity.pdbx_description
1 polymer ?
#
loop_
_entity_poly.entity_id
_entity_poly.type
_entity_poly.pdbx_seq_one_letter_code
_entity_poly.pdbx_strand_id
1 'polypeptide(L)'
;MSNALEHHKSLVALLDKAENLSADSTYLSMNPNEDIEKGLIALGIVKDATAHEFRFLLTSFKTKVFLSKRFFLESSGFSIESNILIYSSKEALSFVEGQTYLNFLPQNTNYFFENILAYLKFEEFLKNQEKEIDNSLHFVDSYNRTARKIVLVSLTEKGRLTIEYEKVIPQFSETINLSHGLSSFIECFDEPTKNLVKFLKVALIKYASDIPKESRFASIFENLATIVEKSKLNFDVYLNNLSIDKIKKDYSDIKSKFFKDLSDILGKLTQQIIALPIALCASLLAVDKITDNVFYLWFIAIALSVTSIYICYLLRLQFQDLKQIKKIFEFDYNLIIENNFFSDHENEKVFFEDVKSQFDGRVSILEKIAEIYFWALNIANLAIIDYILTIEHIPSTGIVLISLTILVAVSFFRNHVIAPKS
;
A
#
# COMPACT_ATOMS: atom_id res chain seq x y z
N MET A 1 4.86 48.11 7.48
CA MET A 1 3.99 48.16 6.29
C MET A 1 4.90 48.04 5.08
N SER A 2 4.66 47.11 4.17
CA SER A 2 5.57 46.91 3.03
C SER A 2 5.56 48.16 2.13
N ASN A 3 6.71 48.49 1.54
CA ASN A 3 6.85 49.64 0.65
C ASN A 3 5.85 49.57 -0.53
N ALA A 4 5.54 48.35 -0.98
CA ALA A 4 4.55 48.09 -2.02
C ALA A 4 3.11 48.45 -1.62
N LEU A 5 2.70 48.23 -0.37
CA LEU A 5 1.35 48.59 0.07
C LEU A 5 1.16 50.11 0.17
N GLU A 6 2.18 50.83 0.63
CA GLU A 6 2.18 52.31 0.61
C GLU A 6 2.14 52.85 -0.83
N HIS A 7 2.80 52.17 -1.76
CA HIS A 7 2.74 52.48 -3.19
C HIS A 7 1.31 52.31 -3.72
N HIS A 8 0.62 51.23 -3.38
CA HIS A 8 -0.79 51.02 -3.77
C HIS A 8 -1.72 52.08 -3.16
N LYS A 9 -1.54 52.45 -1.89
CA LYS A 9 -2.31 53.53 -1.23
C LYS A 9 -2.15 54.86 -1.95
N SER A 10 -0.90 55.23 -2.23
CA SER A 10 -0.56 56.48 -2.92
C SER A 10 -1.17 56.50 -4.31
N LEU A 11 -1.11 55.37 -5.02
CA LEU A 11 -1.72 55.23 -6.33
C LEU A 11 -3.24 55.41 -6.27
N VAL A 12 -3.94 54.71 -5.38
CA VAL A 12 -5.41 54.85 -5.26
C VAL A 12 -5.82 56.27 -4.90
N ALA A 13 -5.10 56.95 -4.00
CA ALA A 13 -5.37 58.35 -3.67
C ALA A 13 -5.23 59.31 -4.87
N LEU A 14 -4.42 58.97 -5.86
CA LEU A 14 -4.33 59.69 -7.14
C LEU A 14 -5.46 59.30 -8.09
N LEU A 15 -5.80 58.01 -8.17
CA LEU A 15 -6.89 57.50 -9.01
C LEU A 15 -8.27 57.99 -8.57
N ASP A 16 -8.48 58.20 -7.26
CA ASP A 16 -9.72 58.75 -6.70
C ASP A 16 -9.97 60.20 -7.14
N LYS A 17 -8.91 60.93 -7.49
CA LYS A 17 -8.97 62.31 -8.01
C LYS A 17 -9.12 62.37 -9.53
N ALA A 18 -8.92 61.25 -10.22
CA ALA A 18 -8.91 61.21 -11.68
C ALA A 18 -10.34 61.19 -12.23
N GLU A 19 -10.61 62.07 -13.19
CA GLU A 19 -11.86 62.06 -13.96
C GLU A 19 -11.70 61.24 -15.25
N ASN A 20 -12.77 60.54 -15.65
CA ASN A 20 -12.82 59.71 -16.86
C ASN A 20 -11.72 58.64 -16.92
N LEU A 21 -11.45 57.97 -15.79
CA LEU A 21 -10.47 56.90 -15.73
C LEU A 21 -10.88 55.71 -16.61
N SER A 22 -10.01 55.33 -17.54
CA SER A 22 -10.11 54.12 -18.36
C SER A 22 -8.77 53.40 -18.40
N ALA A 23 -8.79 52.09 -18.56
CA ALA A 23 -7.56 51.30 -18.65
C ALA A 23 -7.76 50.17 -19.64
N ASP A 24 -6.69 49.86 -20.36
CA ASP A 24 -6.54 48.64 -21.13
C ASP A 24 -5.39 47.80 -20.55
N SER A 25 -4.96 46.76 -21.27
CA SER A 25 -3.89 45.86 -20.79
C SER A 25 -2.52 46.53 -20.66
N THR A 26 -2.35 47.71 -21.25
CA THR A 26 -1.06 48.37 -21.48
C THR A 26 -1.04 49.78 -20.92
N TYR A 27 -2.17 50.49 -20.95
CA TYR A 27 -2.27 51.90 -20.63
C TYR A 27 -3.36 52.19 -19.60
N LEU A 28 -3.07 53.17 -18.76
CA LEU A 28 -4.04 53.89 -17.95
C LEU A 28 -4.27 55.27 -18.58
N SER A 29 -5.51 55.57 -18.93
CA SER A 29 -5.90 56.81 -19.61
C SER A 29 -6.88 57.61 -18.74
N MET A 30 -6.68 58.92 -18.66
CA MET A 30 -7.52 59.84 -17.87
C MET A 30 -7.54 61.24 -18.46
N ASN A 31 -8.44 62.10 -17.97
CA ASN A 31 -8.41 63.52 -18.32
C ASN A 31 -7.10 64.19 -17.83
N PRO A 32 -6.58 65.18 -18.56
CA PRO A 32 -5.40 65.95 -18.14
C PRO A 32 -5.56 66.56 -16.74
N ASN A 33 -4.63 66.22 -15.84
CA ASN A 33 -4.52 66.82 -14.51
C ASN A 33 -3.04 66.82 -14.07
N GLU A 34 -2.45 68.01 -13.93
CA GLU A 34 -1.02 68.15 -13.62
C GLU A 34 -0.62 67.55 -12.26
N ASP A 35 -1.50 67.63 -11.26
CA ASP A 35 -1.22 67.11 -9.92
C ASP A 35 -1.16 65.58 -9.93
N ILE A 36 -2.08 64.96 -10.68
CA ILE A 36 -2.11 63.51 -10.86
C ILE A 36 -0.89 63.05 -11.67
N GLU A 37 -0.54 63.76 -12.75
CA GLU A 37 0.66 63.44 -13.54
C GLU A 37 1.94 63.51 -12.70
N LYS A 38 2.16 64.60 -11.95
CA LYS A 38 3.32 64.74 -11.06
C LYS A 38 3.36 63.62 -10.02
N GLY A 39 2.20 63.26 -9.45
CA GLY A 39 2.08 62.15 -8.50
C GLY A 39 2.42 60.80 -9.11
N LEU A 40 1.91 60.51 -10.32
CA LEU A 40 2.18 59.24 -11.00
C LEU A 40 3.65 59.12 -11.41
N ILE A 41 4.25 60.21 -11.92
CA ILE A 41 5.69 60.25 -12.24
C ILE A 41 6.53 60.05 -10.98
N ALA A 42 6.15 60.65 -9.85
CA ALA A 42 6.82 60.46 -8.57
C ALA A 42 6.74 59.00 -8.06
N LEU A 43 5.67 58.28 -8.42
CA LEU A 43 5.54 56.83 -8.17
C LEU A 43 6.33 55.97 -9.17
N GLY A 44 7.06 56.58 -10.11
CA GLY A 44 7.91 55.92 -11.10
C GLY A 44 7.19 55.52 -12.38
N ILE A 45 6.00 56.06 -12.64
CA ILE A 45 5.15 55.67 -13.75
C ILE A 45 5.48 56.51 -14.98
N VAL A 46 5.75 55.83 -16.09
CA VAL A 46 6.17 56.49 -17.34
C VAL A 46 4.93 56.95 -18.13
N LYS A 47 4.86 58.25 -18.40
CA LYS A 47 3.88 58.85 -19.31
C LYS A 47 4.23 58.51 -20.76
N ASP A 48 3.23 58.15 -21.55
CA ASP A 48 3.40 57.99 -23.00
C ASP A 48 3.46 59.37 -23.66
N ALA A 49 4.66 59.78 -24.07
CA ALA A 49 4.89 61.07 -24.71
C ALA A 49 4.22 61.20 -26.09
N THR A 50 3.76 60.10 -26.69
CA THR A 50 3.19 60.08 -28.04
C THR A 50 1.68 60.25 -28.06
N ALA A 51 1.01 60.11 -26.92
CA ALA A 51 -0.44 60.22 -26.82
C ALA A 51 -0.90 61.67 -26.63
N HIS A 52 -1.97 62.06 -27.32
CA HIS A 52 -2.66 63.35 -27.08
C HIS A 52 -3.49 63.34 -25.79
N GLU A 53 -3.79 62.15 -25.26
CA GLU A 53 -4.46 61.94 -23.97
C GLU A 53 -3.41 61.66 -22.87
N PHE A 54 -3.77 61.89 -21.60
CA PHE A 54 -2.91 61.51 -20.48
C PHE A 54 -2.90 59.99 -20.33
N ARG A 55 -1.96 59.34 -21.01
CA ARG A 55 -1.75 57.89 -20.99
C ARG A 55 -0.47 57.53 -20.26
N PHE A 56 -0.57 56.54 -19.38
CA PHE A 56 0.56 56.04 -18.60
C PHE A 56 0.76 54.55 -18.85
N LEU A 57 2.01 54.14 -19.05
CA LEU A 57 2.40 52.76 -19.33
C LEU A 57 2.29 51.89 -18.07
N LEU A 58 1.33 50.97 -18.05
CA LEU A 58 1.15 50.00 -16.96
C LEU A 58 2.33 49.02 -16.86
N THR A 59 3.08 48.80 -17.94
CA THR A 59 4.29 47.94 -17.94
C THR A 59 5.46 48.54 -17.17
N SER A 60 5.48 49.86 -16.96
CA SER A 60 6.51 50.53 -16.14
C SER A 60 6.31 50.32 -14.64
N PHE A 61 5.14 49.79 -14.24
CA PHE A 61 4.85 49.52 -12.85
C PHE A 61 5.49 48.22 -12.34
N LYS A 62 5.95 48.26 -11.09
CA LYS A 62 6.15 47.06 -10.27
C LYS A 62 4.84 46.39 -9.83
N THR A 63 3.71 47.10 -9.98
CA THR A 63 2.35 46.68 -9.63
C THR A 63 1.44 46.64 -10.85
N LYS A 64 0.77 45.52 -11.11
CA LYS A 64 -0.25 45.46 -12.17
C LYS A 64 -1.56 46.06 -11.68
N VAL A 65 -2.13 46.99 -12.43
CA VAL A 65 -3.35 47.72 -12.07
C VAL A 65 -4.50 47.28 -12.98
N PHE A 66 -5.66 47.01 -12.39
CA PHE A 66 -6.89 46.63 -13.08
C PHE A 66 -8.05 47.48 -12.56
N LEU A 67 -8.97 47.92 -13.43
CA LEU A 67 -10.10 48.77 -13.03
C LEU A 67 -11.34 48.00 -12.54
N SER A 68 -11.33 46.67 -12.64
CA SER A 68 -12.40 45.84 -12.10
C SER A 68 -11.93 44.40 -11.94
N LYS A 69 -12.61 43.64 -11.07
CA LYS A 69 -12.41 42.19 -10.93
C LYS A 69 -12.62 41.48 -12.28
N ARG A 70 -13.63 41.89 -13.04
CA ARG A 70 -13.90 41.33 -14.38
C ARG A 70 -12.73 41.52 -15.33
N PHE A 71 -12.20 42.74 -15.42
CA PHE A 71 -11.06 43.03 -16.30
C PHE A 71 -9.81 42.24 -15.89
N PHE A 72 -9.59 42.07 -14.58
CA PHE A 72 -8.54 41.21 -14.05
C PHE A 72 -8.71 39.74 -14.49
N LEU A 73 -9.92 39.18 -14.35
CA LEU A 73 -10.23 37.80 -14.75
C LEU A 73 -10.13 37.57 -16.27
N GLU A 74 -10.43 38.59 -17.09
CA GLU A 74 -10.30 38.52 -18.56
C GLU A 74 -8.85 38.70 -19.04
N SER A 75 -7.97 39.25 -18.18
CA SER A 75 -6.58 39.50 -18.51
C SER A 75 -5.74 38.21 -18.47
N SER A 76 -5.03 37.93 -19.56
CA SER A 76 -4.10 36.79 -19.63
C SER A 76 -2.67 37.22 -19.32
N GLY A 77 -1.92 36.43 -18.56
CA GLY A 77 -0.45 36.55 -18.51
C GLY A 77 0.12 37.42 -17.38
N PHE A 78 -0.45 37.35 -16.18
CA PHE A 78 0.24 37.85 -14.99
C PHE A 78 1.05 36.76 -14.29
N SER A 79 2.23 37.14 -13.79
CA SER A 79 3.08 36.26 -12.98
C SER A 79 2.52 36.22 -11.57
N ILE A 80 2.57 35.04 -10.95
CA ILE A 80 2.17 34.77 -9.56
C ILE A 80 2.90 35.70 -8.57
N GLU A 81 4.07 36.21 -8.95
CA GLU A 81 4.94 37.02 -8.09
C GLU A 81 4.66 38.53 -8.16
N SER A 82 3.73 38.99 -9.00
CA SER A 82 3.47 40.43 -9.18
C SER A 82 2.59 40.98 -8.06
N ASN A 83 2.87 42.20 -7.60
CA ASN A 83 1.90 42.95 -6.80
C ASN A 83 0.74 43.37 -7.71
N ILE A 84 -0.50 43.20 -7.24
CA ILE A 84 -1.71 43.45 -8.04
C ILE A 84 -2.60 44.44 -7.30
N LEU A 85 -3.10 45.44 -8.01
CA LEU A 85 -4.13 46.35 -7.54
C LEU A 85 -5.35 46.24 -8.45
N ILE A 86 -6.50 45.91 -7.88
CA ILE A 86 -7.81 46.04 -8.52
C ILE A 86 -8.48 47.26 -7.90
N TYR A 87 -8.54 48.33 -8.67
CA TYR A 87 -9.16 49.59 -8.26
C TYR A 87 -10.61 49.62 -8.73
N SER A 88 -11.53 49.86 -7.81
CA SER A 88 -12.90 50.26 -8.08
C SER A 88 -13.19 51.54 -7.30
N SER A 89 -14.05 52.41 -7.81
CA SER A 89 -14.40 53.70 -7.17
C SER A 89 -14.98 53.57 -5.76
N LYS A 90 -15.37 52.36 -5.34
CA LYS A 90 -15.87 52.07 -3.99
C LYS A 90 -14.89 51.29 -3.12
N GLU A 91 -14.03 50.48 -3.75
CA GLU A 91 -13.23 49.47 -3.07
C GLU A 91 -11.92 49.23 -3.83
N ALA A 92 -10.81 49.21 -3.10
CA ALA A 92 -9.50 48.82 -3.64
C ALA A 92 -9.10 47.45 -3.09
N LEU A 93 -8.95 46.46 -3.97
CA LEU A 93 -8.46 45.14 -3.62
C LEU A 93 -6.99 45.03 -4.03
N SER A 94 -6.08 44.85 -3.07
CA SER A 94 -4.65 44.77 -3.30
C SER A 94 -4.10 43.39 -2.94
N PHE A 95 -3.23 42.85 -3.77
CA PHE A 95 -2.37 41.69 -3.48
C PHE A 95 -0.94 42.17 -3.39
N VAL A 96 -0.34 42.07 -2.21
CA VAL A 96 1.03 42.51 -1.97
C VAL A 96 1.76 41.44 -1.18
N GLU A 97 2.88 40.97 -1.70
CA GLU A 97 3.77 40.01 -1.02
C GLU A 97 3.04 38.76 -0.48
N GLY A 98 2.06 38.24 -1.23
CA GLY A 98 1.29 37.06 -0.83
C GLY A 98 0.06 37.34 0.03
N GLN A 99 -0.21 38.60 0.39
CA GLN A 99 -1.33 38.97 1.25
C GLN A 99 -2.38 39.80 0.53
N THR A 100 -3.65 39.49 0.76
CA THR A 100 -4.81 40.24 0.26
C THR A 100 -5.18 41.36 1.23
N TYR A 101 -5.45 42.53 0.67
CA TYR A 101 -5.93 43.72 1.39
C TYR A 101 -7.19 44.27 0.72
N LEU A 102 -8.19 44.60 1.51
CA LEU A 102 -9.37 45.34 1.08
C LEU A 102 -9.31 46.73 1.69
N ASN A 103 -9.30 47.76 0.85
CA ASN A 103 -9.08 49.14 1.27
C ASN A 103 -7.84 49.28 2.17
N PHE A 104 -6.77 48.55 1.80
CA PHE A 104 -5.48 48.50 2.48
C PHE A 104 -5.50 47.93 3.91
N LEU A 105 -6.61 47.32 4.32
CA LEU A 105 -6.70 46.53 5.54
C LEU A 105 -6.51 45.05 5.18
N PRO A 106 -5.64 44.31 5.90
CA PRO A 106 -5.40 42.91 5.62
C PRO A 106 -6.69 42.10 5.77
N GLN A 107 -6.96 41.22 4.80
CA GLN A 107 -8.14 40.36 4.79
C GLN A 107 -7.71 38.89 4.78
N ASN A 108 -7.88 38.21 5.91
CA ASN A 108 -7.55 36.78 6.03
C ASN A 108 -8.69 35.86 5.57
N THR A 109 -9.86 36.42 5.29
CA THR A 109 -11.08 35.68 4.90
C THR A 109 -11.50 35.97 3.46
N ASN A 110 -10.76 36.82 2.72
CA ASN A 110 -11.01 37.08 1.31
C ASN A 110 -9.98 36.31 0.47
N TYR A 111 -10.44 35.21 -0.13
CA TYR A 111 -9.62 34.29 -0.91
C TYR A 111 -9.61 34.59 -2.41
N PHE A 112 -10.05 35.79 -2.84
CA PHE A 112 -10.14 36.13 -4.27
C PHE A 112 -8.82 35.90 -5.03
N PHE A 113 -7.72 36.51 -4.57
CA PHE A 113 -6.41 36.33 -5.20
C PHE A 113 -5.86 34.92 -5.00
N GLU A 114 -6.01 34.36 -3.80
CA GLU A 114 -5.49 33.03 -3.47
C GLU A 114 -6.10 31.94 -4.38
N ASN A 115 -7.42 31.98 -4.59
CA ASN A 115 -8.13 31.05 -5.46
C ASN A 115 -7.71 31.19 -6.93
N ILE A 116 -7.53 32.43 -7.40
CA ILE A 116 -7.10 32.70 -8.78
C ILE A 116 -5.66 32.21 -9.01
N LEU A 117 -4.75 32.48 -8.07
CA LEU A 117 -3.37 32.01 -8.15
C LEU A 117 -3.30 30.47 -8.07
N ALA A 118 -4.11 29.85 -7.21
CA ALA A 118 -4.24 28.40 -7.15
C ALA A 118 -4.79 27.83 -8.47
N TYR A 119 -5.80 28.45 -9.09
CA TYR A 119 -6.32 28.01 -10.38
C TYR A 119 -5.27 28.04 -11.48
N LEU A 120 -4.50 29.13 -11.57
CA LEU A 120 -3.40 29.24 -12.54
C LEU A 120 -2.29 28.21 -12.27
N LYS A 121 -1.96 28.00 -11.00
CA LYS A 121 -0.99 26.97 -10.58
C LYS A 121 -1.50 25.57 -10.91
N PHE A 122 -2.79 25.31 -10.83
CA PHE A 122 -3.40 24.04 -11.21
C PHE A 122 -3.30 23.79 -12.73
N GLU A 123 -3.61 24.80 -13.55
CA GLU A 123 -3.43 24.74 -15.01
C GLU A 123 -1.96 24.45 -15.37
N GLU A 124 -1.03 25.20 -14.78
CA GLU A 124 0.41 25.01 -14.99
C GLU A 124 0.89 23.63 -14.51
N PHE A 125 0.39 23.17 -13.36
CA PHE A 125 0.70 21.84 -12.85
C PHE A 125 0.28 20.75 -13.83
N LEU A 126 -0.96 20.78 -14.33
CA LEU A 126 -1.45 19.81 -15.30
C LEU A 126 -0.66 19.83 -16.60
N LYS A 127 -0.28 21.02 -17.09
CA LYS A 127 0.63 21.16 -18.23
C LYS A 127 1.95 20.42 -17.98
N ASN A 128 2.54 20.57 -16.79
CA ASN A 128 3.80 19.93 -16.44
C ASN A 128 3.68 18.41 -16.20
N GLN A 129 2.46 17.87 -16.11
CA GLN A 129 2.21 16.42 -16.02
C GLN A 129 2.14 15.72 -17.38
N GLU A 130 2.16 16.47 -18.49
CA GLU A 130 2.40 15.89 -19.82
C GLU A 130 3.87 15.47 -19.91
N LYS A 131 4.15 14.17 -19.77
CA LYS A 131 5.51 13.61 -19.93
C LYS A 131 5.66 13.02 -21.32
N GLU A 132 6.77 13.31 -22.00
CA GLU A 132 7.09 12.78 -23.34
C GLU A 132 7.64 11.34 -23.34
N ILE A 133 7.87 10.72 -22.18
CA ILE A 133 8.61 9.45 -22.07
C ILE A 133 7.66 8.24 -21.94
N ASP A 134 7.74 7.36 -22.92
CA ASP A 134 6.85 6.23 -23.27
C ASP A 134 6.62 5.12 -22.20
N ASN A 135 7.25 5.20 -21.03
CA ASN A 135 7.29 4.09 -20.06
C ASN A 135 6.78 4.41 -18.65
N SER A 136 6.28 5.62 -18.39
CA SER A 136 5.72 5.98 -17.08
C SER A 136 4.24 6.32 -17.18
N LEU A 137 3.46 6.02 -16.13
CA LEU A 137 2.03 6.29 -16.14
C LEU A 137 1.77 7.80 -16.26
N HIS A 138 1.25 8.23 -17.41
CA HIS A 138 0.95 9.62 -17.68
C HIS A 138 -0.35 10.03 -16.98
N PHE A 139 -0.30 11.09 -16.17
CA PHE A 139 -1.52 11.65 -15.61
C PHE A 139 -2.30 12.44 -16.66
N VAL A 140 -1.61 13.32 -17.41
CA VAL A 140 -2.14 14.00 -18.59
C VAL A 140 -1.60 13.33 -19.84
N ASP A 141 -2.51 12.84 -20.71
CA ASP A 141 -2.12 12.11 -21.93
C ASP A 141 -1.85 13.04 -23.11
N SER A 142 -2.48 14.23 -23.14
CA SER A 142 -2.17 15.27 -24.11
C SER A 142 -2.59 16.64 -23.60
N TYR A 143 -1.72 17.63 -23.76
CA TYR A 143 -1.97 19.04 -23.48
C TYR A 143 -1.80 19.87 -24.76
N ASN A 144 -2.89 20.45 -25.25
CA ASN A 144 -2.86 21.33 -26.40
C ASN A 144 -3.07 22.79 -25.95
N ARG A 145 -1.99 23.57 -25.95
CA ARG A 145 -2.03 25.00 -25.58
C ARG A 145 -2.86 25.85 -26.55
N THR A 146 -2.76 25.58 -27.85
CA THR A 146 -3.44 26.36 -28.89
C THR A 146 -4.95 26.14 -28.83
N ALA A 147 -5.38 24.89 -28.69
CA ALA A 147 -6.78 24.51 -28.59
C ALA A 147 -7.34 24.60 -27.17
N ARG A 148 -6.49 24.87 -26.17
CA ARG A 148 -6.80 24.86 -24.73
C ARG A 148 -7.51 23.59 -24.27
N LYS A 149 -6.91 22.46 -24.63
CA LYS A 149 -7.46 21.13 -24.38
C LYS A 149 -6.52 20.28 -23.56
N ILE A 150 -7.07 19.60 -22.57
CA ILE A 150 -6.40 18.59 -21.75
C ILE A 150 -7.13 17.28 -22.02
N VAL A 151 -6.40 16.24 -22.39
CA VAL A 151 -6.96 14.91 -22.63
C VAL A 151 -6.46 13.96 -21.55
N LEU A 152 -7.42 13.27 -20.92
CA LEU A 152 -7.19 12.23 -19.92
C LEU A 152 -7.79 10.91 -20.42
N VAL A 153 -7.04 9.82 -20.31
CA VAL A 153 -7.45 8.47 -20.71
C VAL A 153 -7.27 7.52 -19.54
N SER A 154 -8.35 6.84 -19.17
CA SER A 154 -8.35 5.75 -18.19
C SER A 154 -8.52 4.42 -18.90
N LEU A 155 -7.54 3.52 -18.74
CA LEU A 155 -7.62 2.15 -19.23
C LEU A 155 -8.64 1.31 -18.44
N THR A 156 -8.79 1.58 -17.14
CA THR A 156 -9.66 0.83 -16.23
C THR A 156 -11.14 1.13 -16.44
N GLU A 157 -11.50 2.39 -16.71
CA GLU A 157 -12.91 2.77 -16.96
C GLU A 157 -13.27 2.85 -18.46
N LYS A 158 -12.31 2.60 -19.37
CA LYS A 158 -12.46 2.83 -20.83
C LYS A 158 -12.98 4.24 -21.14
N GLY A 159 -12.56 5.23 -20.35
CA GLY A 159 -13.02 6.61 -20.46
C GLY A 159 -11.94 7.52 -21.06
N ARG A 160 -12.29 8.25 -22.12
CA ARG A 160 -11.52 9.40 -22.60
C ARG A 160 -12.25 10.66 -22.21
N LEU A 161 -11.64 11.47 -21.35
CA LEU A 161 -12.13 12.79 -21.00
C LEU A 161 -11.33 13.85 -21.74
N THR A 162 -12.03 14.79 -22.37
CA THR A 162 -11.43 16.00 -22.91
C THR A 162 -11.94 17.18 -22.09
N ILE A 163 -11.03 17.94 -21.51
CA ILE A 163 -11.33 19.12 -20.71
C ILE A 163 -10.87 20.33 -21.50
N GLU A 164 -11.78 21.27 -21.74
CA GLU A 164 -11.48 22.56 -22.34
C GLU A 164 -11.34 23.58 -21.23
N TYR A 165 -10.34 24.46 -21.32
CA TYR A 165 -10.14 25.55 -20.36
C TYR A 165 -10.19 26.89 -21.08
N GLU A 166 -10.79 27.89 -20.42
CA GLU A 166 -11.03 29.19 -21.03
C GLU A 166 -9.84 30.14 -20.89
N LYS A 167 -9.85 31.24 -21.65
CA LYS A 167 -8.90 32.35 -21.44
C LYS A 167 -9.25 33.18 -20.22
N VAL A 168 -10.54 33.32 -19.97
CA VAL A 168 -11.08 34.09 -18.87
C VAL A 168 -11.05 33.19 -17.64
N ILE A 169 -10.49 33.71 -16.55
CA ILE A 169 -10.46 33.01 -15.27
C ILE A 169 -11.88 33.01 -14.69
N PRO A 170 -12.42 31.85 -14.27
CA PRO A 170 -13.73 31.81 -13.64
C PRO A 170 -13.76 32.64 -12.34
N GLN A 171 -14.91 33.22 -12.03
CA GLN A 171 -15.10 33.90 -10.75
C GLN A 171 -15.43 32.88 -9.67
N PHE A 172 -14.46 32.59 -8.80
CA PHE A 172 -14.64 31.68 -7.66
C PHE A 172 -15.22 32.40 -6.43
N SER A 173 -15.73 31.62 -5.47
CA SER A 173 -16.17 32.13 -4.17
C SER A 173 -14.99 32.77 -3.42
N GLU A 174 -15.19 33.98 -2.90
CA GLU A 174 -14.18 34.70 -2.10
C GLU A 174 -14.13 34.21 -0.65
N THR A 175 -15.11 33.41 -0.23
CA THR A 175 -15.30 32.96 1.17
C THR A 175 -14.76 31.56 1.42
N ILE A 176 -14.46 30.80 0.36
CA ILE A 176 -13.97 29.42 0.44
C ILE A 176 -12.54 29.40 -0.07
N ASN A 177 -11.62 28.85 0.72
CA ASN A 177 -10.25 28.69 0.27
C ASN A 177 -10.08 27.39 -0.55
N LEU A 178 -9.91 27.53 -1.86
CA LEU A 178 -9.71 26.42 -2.80
C LEU A 178 -8.24 25.99 -2.89
N SER A 179 -7.30 26.76 -2.34
CA SER A 179 -5.86 26.46 -2.40
C SER A 179 -5.51 25.16 -1.66
N HIS A 180 -6.23 24.81 -0.59
CA HIS A 180 -6.07 23.56 0.13
C HIS A 180 -6.36 22.34 -0.75
N GLY A 181 -7.43 22.40 -1.55
CA GLY A 181 -7.78 21.33 -2.48
C GLY A 181 -6.68 21.10 -3.52
N LEU A 182 -6.06 22.18 -4.01
CA LEU A 182 -4.91 22.10 -4.90
C LEU A 182 -3.69 21.49 -4.22
N SER A 183 -3.34 21.94 -3.01
CA SER A 183 -2.19 21.40 -2.27
C SER A 183 -2.32 19.90 -2.07
N SER A 184 -3.47 19.42 -1.58
CA SER A 184 -3.74 17.99 -1.42
C SER A 184 -3.74 17.22 -2.75
N PHE A 185 -4.14 17.87 -3.85
CA PHE A 185 -4.08 17.26 -5.18
C PHE A 185 -2.64 17.08 -5.65
N ILE A 186 -1.78 18.08 -5.47
CA ILE A 186 -0.36 18.02 -5.85
C ILE A 186 0.39 17.00 -5.00
N GLU A 187 0.14 16.97 -3.69
CA GLU A 187 0.75 15.99 -2.75
C GLU A 187 0.53 14.53 -3.18
N CYS A 188 -0.55 14.23 -3.90
CA CYS A 188 -0.80 12.87 -4.40
C CYS A 188 0.29 12.38 -5.38
N PHE A 189 1.07 13.28 -5.97
CA PHE A 189 2.13 12.98 -6.93
C PHE A 189 3.51 12.78 -6.30
N ASP A 190 3.64 12.95 -4.98
CA ASP A 190 4.89 12.71 -4.27
C ASP A 190 5.24 11.21 -4.24
N GLU A 191 6.54 10.90 -4.09
CA GLU A 191 7.05 9.51 -4.15
C GLU A 191 6.35 8.49 -3.21
N PRO A 192 5.99 8.78 -1.94
CA PRO A 192 5.29 7.79 -1.11
C PRO A 192 3.87 7.45 -1.60
N THR A 193 3.26 8.31 -2.41
CA THR A 193 1.87 8.16 -2.90
C THR A 193 1.79 7.96 -4.41
N LYS A 194 2.89 7.65 -5.09
CA LYS A 194 2.94 7.53 -6.56
C LYS A 194 1.89 6.58 -7.16
N ASN A 195 1.47 5.55 -6.42
CA ASN A 195 0.41 4.63 -6.85
C ASN A 195 -1.00 5.23 -6.75
N LEU A 196 -1.22 6.21 -5.86
CA LEU A 196 -2.48 6.95 -5.69
C LEU A 196 -2.85 7.73 -6.95
N VAL A 197 -1.86 8.22 -7.70
CA VAL A 197 -2.05 8.99 -8.94
C VAL A 197 -2.97 8.28 -9.94
N LYS A 198 -2.91 6.93 -10.01
CA LYS A 198 -3.80 6.15 -10.89
C LYS A 198 -5.27 6.28 -10.47
N PHE A 199 -5.53 6.19 -9.16
CA PHE A 199 -6.86 6.31 -8.57
C PHE A 199 -7.36 7.76 -8.64
N LEU A 200 -6.45 8.73 -8.51
CA LEU A 200 -6.75 10.15 -8.68
C LEU A 200 -7.21 10.45 -10.11
N LYS A 201 -6.53 9.92 -11.13
CA LYS A 201 -6.90 10.08 -12.54
C LYS A 201 -8.30 9.53 -12.80
N VAL A 202 -8.59 8.33 -12.28
CA VAL A 202 -9.92 7.69 -12.39
C VAL A 202 -10.99 8.52 -11.67
N ALA A 203 -10.74 8.94 -10.43
CA ALA A 203 -11.69 9.74 -9.66
C ALA A 203 -12.02 11.08 -10.35
N LEU A 204 -10.99 11.74 -10.92
CA LEU A 204 -11.16 12.98 -11.68
C LEU A 204 -11.98 12.74 -12.94
N ILE A 205 -11.65 11.71 -13.74
CA ILE A 205 -12.40 11.38 -14.97
C ILE A 205 -13.86 11.12 -14.64
N LYS A 206 -14.14 10.29 -13.61
CA LYS A 206 -15.49 9.97 -13.19
C LYS A 206 -16.26 11.21 -12.73
N TYR A 207 -15.64 12.06 -11.91
CA TYR A 207 -16.26 13.31 -11.44
C TYR A 207 -16.62 14.25 -12.60
N ALA A 208 -15.70 14.43 -13.53
CA ALA A 208 -15.83 15.42 -14.59
C ALA A 208 -16.66 14.96 -15.80
N SER A 209 -16.92 13.66 -15.94
CA SER A 209 -17.66 13.10 -17.07
C SER A 209 -19.12 13.57 -17.13
N ASP A 210 -19.73 13.83 -15.97
CA ASP A 210 -21.13 14.29 -15.85
C ASP A 210 -21.27 15.82 -15.95
N ILE A 211 -20.17 16.56 -16.07
CA ILE A 211 -20.15 18.03 -16.07
C ILE A 211 -20.09 18.56 -17.52
N PRO A 212 -20.89 19.58 -17.91
CA PRO A 212 -20.80 20.23 -19.22
C PRO A 212 -19.40 20.73 -19.56
N LYS A 213 -19.01 20.70 -20.84
CA LYS A 213 -17.63 20.98 -21.27
C LYS A 213 -17.14 22.37 -20.87
N GLU A 214 -18.05 23.34 -20.92
CA GLU A 214 -17.79 24.78 -20.73
C GLU A 214 -17.44 25.09 -19.26
N SER A 215 -18.06 24.40 -18.30
CA SER A 215 -17.82 24.59 -16.85
C SER A 215 -16.87 23.56 -16.25
N ARG A 216 -16.54 22.51 -17.00
CA ARG A 216 -15.82 21.33 -16.50
C ARG A 216 -14.54 21.65 -15.77
N PHE A 217 -13.67 22.48 -16.35
CA PHE A 217 -12.36 22.76 -15.74
C PHE A 217 -12.50 23.54 -14.44
N ALA A 218 -13.37 24.55 -14.41
CA ALA A 218 -13.70 25.31 -13.20
C ALA A 218 -14.27 24.41 -12.10
N SER A 219 -15.26 23.57 -12.45
CA SER A 219 -15.90 22.67 -11.48
C SER A 219 -14.95 21.58 -10.96
N ILE A 220 -13.98 21.11 -11.77
CA ILE A 220 -12.91 20.23 -11.30
C ILE A 220 -12.09 20.96 -10.24
N PHE A 221 -11.64 22.18 -10.54
CA PHE A 221 -10.80 22.96 -9.64
C PHE A 221 -11.49 23.23 -8.29
N GLU A 222 -12.77 23.62 -8.30
CA GLU A 222 -13.56 23.86 -7.08
C GLU A 222 -13.73 22.60 -6.21
N ASN A 223 -13.61 21.40 -6.80
CA ASN A 223 -13.90 20.13 -6.14
C ASN A 223 -12.67 19.22 -6.01
N LEU A 224 -11.45 19.76 -6.13
CA LEU A 224 -10.22 18.98 -6.01
C LEU A 224 -10.13 18.20 -4.69
N ALA A 225 -10.55 18.82 -3.57
CA ALA A 225 -10.54 18.15 -2.27
C ALA A 225 -11.39 16.88 -2.27
N THR A 226 -12.62 16.95 -2.79
CA THR A 226 -13.53 15.79 -2.89
C THR A 226 -13.00 14.73 -3.87
N ILE A 227 -12.37 15.13 -4.97
CA ILE A 227 -11.75 14.19 -5.92
C ILE A 227 -10.60 13.44 -5.26
N VAL A 228 -9.74 14.14 -4.51
CA VAL A 228 -8.63 13.56 -3.76
C VAL A 228 -9.14 12.59 -2.69
N GLU A 229 -10.15 12.97 -1.92
CA GLU A 229 -10.74 12.11 -0.88
C GLU A 229 -11.29 10.80 -1.49
N LYS A 230 -12.06 10.91 -2.58
CA LYS A 230 -12.56 9.73 -3.31
C LYS A 230 -11.43 8.86 -3.84
N SER A 231 -10.33 9.45 -4.31
CA SER A 231 -9.18 8.67 -4.77
C SER A 231 -8.46 7.93 -3.65
N LYS A 232 -8.33 8.54 -2.47
CA LYS A 232 -7.72 7.93 -1.29
C LYS A 232 -8.55 6.74 -0.83
N LEU A 233 -9.86 6.92 -0.71
CA LEU A 233 -10.79 5.84 -0.38
C LEU A 233 -10.70 4.67 -1.36
N ASN A 234 -10.70 4.94 -2.67
CA ASN A 234 -10.57 3.87 -3.67
C ASN A 234 -9.21 3.16 -3.61
N PHE A 235 -8.14 3.89 -3.31
CA PHE A 235 -6.81 3.33 -3.12
C PHE A 235 -6.73 2.44 -1.88
N ASP A 236 -7.33 2.87 -0.77
CA ASP A 236 -7.39 2.10 0.47
C ASP A 236 -8.17 0.79 0.27
N VAL A 237 -9.31 0.83 -0.43
CA VAL A 237 -10.06 -0.38 -0.81
C VAL A 237 -9.22 -1.32 -1.66
N TYR A 238 -8.45 -0.79 -2.62
CA TYR A 238 -7.56 -1.60 -3.45
C TYR A 238 -6.43 -2.25 -2.64
N LEU A 239 -5.77 -1.50 -1.75
CA LEU A 239 -4.74 -2.03 -0.86
C LEU A 239 -5.29 -3.13 0.04
N ASN A 240 -6.49 -2.93 0.59
CA ASN A 240 -7.17 -3.92 1.41
C ASN A 240 -7.47 -5.18 0.60
N ASN A 241 -8.07 -5.08 -0.58
CA ASN A 241 -8.36 -6.26 -1.42
C ASN A 241 -7.09 -7.04 -1.81
N LEU A 242 -6.01 -6.35 -2.20
CA LEU A 242 -4.74 -6.99 -2.48
C LEU A 242 -4.15 -7.70 -1.26
N SER A 243 -4.28 -7.10 -0.08
CA SER A 243 -3.83 -7.72 1.17
C SER A 243 -4.61 -9.00 1.47
N ILE A 244 -5.93 -9.00 1.22
CA ILE A 244 -6.80 -10.17 1.39
C ILE A 244 -6.39 -11.29 0.42
N ASP A 245 -6.22 -10.98 -0.86
CA ASP A 245 -5.82 -11.97 -1.87
C ASP A 245 -4.44 -12.57 -1.56
N LYS A 246 -3.52 -11.74 -1.08
CA LYS A 246 -2.21 -12.21 -0.61
C LYS A 246 -2.36 -13.14 0.59
N ILE A 247 -3.15 -12.77 1.61
CA ILE A 247 -3.40 -13.62 2.79
C ILE A 247 -4.03 -14.96 2.38
N LYS A 248 -5.02 -14.94 1.47
CA LYS A 248 -5.65 -16.17 0.94
C LYS A 248 -4.66 -17.06 0.19
N LYS A 249 -3.74 -16.46 -0.56
CA LYS A 249 -2.69 -17.19 -1.28
C LYS A 249 -1.67 -17.79 -0.32
N ASP A 250 -1.11 -16.97 0.57
CA ASP A 250 -0.14 -17.41 1.59
C ASP A 250 -0.73 -18.54 2.45
N TYR A 251 -2.03 -18.44 2.76
CA TYR A 251 -2.82 -19.51 3.39
C TYR A 251 -2.89 -20.80 2.58
N SER A 252 -3.32 -20.73 1.31
CA SER A 252 -3.42 -21.89 0.44
C SER A 252 -2.07 -22.61 0.32
N ASP A 253 -1.00 -21.84 0.25
CA ASP A 253 0.36 -22.35 0.16
C ASP A 253 0.80 -23.06 1.45
N ILE A 254 0.54 -22.48 2.63
CA ILE A 254 0.79 -23.10 3.94
C ILE A 254 0.02 -24.41 4.08
N LYS A 255 -1.29 -24.38 3.83
CA LYS A 255 -2.13 -25.58 3.94
C LYS A 255 -1.62 -26.68 3.01
N SER A 256 -1.38 -26.37 1.74
CA SER A 256 -0.91 -27.36 0.77
C SER A 256 0.44 -27.95 1.19
N LYS A 257 1.39 -27.10 1.57
CA LYS A 257 2.74 -27.50 1.97
C LYS A 257 2.76 -28.42 3.18
N PHE A 258 2.17 -28.00 4.30
CA PHE A 258 2.27 -28.76 5.54
C PHE A 258 1.42 -30.04 5.53
N PHE A 259 0.24 -30.02 4.89
CA PHE A 259 -0.55 -31.24 4.74
C PHE A 259 0.13 -32.25 3.82
N LYS A 260 0.89 -31.78 2.82
CA LYS A 260 1.73 -32.65 1.99
C LYS A 260 2.86 -33.26 2.81
N ASP A 261 3.60 -32.45 3.58
CA ASP A 261 4.70 -32.95 4.43
C ASP A 261 4.20 -33.99 5.45
N LEU A 262 3.03 -33.75 6.07
CA LEU A 262 2.39 -34.74 6.96
C LEU A 262 1.98 -36.02 6.21
N SER A 263 1.45 -35.89 5.00
CA SER A 263 1.06 -37.04 4.17
C SER A 263 2.27 -37.88 3.77
N ASP A 264 3.40 -37.25 3.48
CA ASP A 264 4.66 -37.92 3.16
C ASP A 264 5.21 -38.69 4.37
N ILE A 265 5.16 -38.09 5.58
CA ILE A 265 5.55 -38.78 6.83
C ILE A 265 4.60 -39.95 7.11
N LEU A 266 3.29 -39.74 6.99
CA LEU A 266 2.30 -40.80 7.13
C LEU A 266 2.55 -41.94 6.15
N GLY A 267 2.89 -41.64 4.90
CA GLY A 267 3.24 -42.62 3.88
C GLY A 267 4.45 -43.47 4.29
N LYS A 268 5.52 -42.82 4.78
CA LYS A 268 6.72 -43.50 5.30
C LYS A 268 6.41 -44.39 6.51
N LEU A 269 5.64 -43.89 7.47
CA LEU A 269 5.20 -44.65 8.65
C LEU A 269 4.32 -45.85 8.26
N THR A 270 3.38 -45.66 7.35
CA THR A 270 2.47 -46.71 6.87
C THR A 270 3.26 -47.85 6.21
N GLN A 271 4.24 -47.51 5.36
CA GLN A 271 5.11 -48.51 4.73
C GLN A 271 5.89 -49.32 5.77
N GLN A 272 6.39 -48.67 6.82
CA GLN A 272 7.11 -49.35 7.92
C GLN A 272 6.17 -50.25 8.75
N ILE A 273 4.96 -49.78 9.05
CA ILE A 273 3.94 -50.56 9.77
C ILE A 273 3.55 -51.81 9.00
N ILE A 274 3.37 -51.72 7.67
CA ILE A 274 3.05 -52.88 6.83
C ILE A 274 4.24 -53.84 6.73
N ALA A 275 5.47 -53.32 6.69
CA ALA A 275 6.68 -54.15 6.61
C ALA A 275 6.90 -54.99 7.88
N LEU A 276 6.44 -54.53 9.04
CA LEU A 276 6.67 -55.18 10.33
C LEU A 276 6.10 -56.61 10.42
N PRO A 277 4.79 -56.87 10.20
CA PRO A 277 4.26 -58.23 10.22
C PRO A 277 4.97 -59.18 9.24
N ILE A 278 5.34 -58.68 8.06
CA ILE A 278 6.03 -59.46 7.03
C ILE A 278 7.42 -59.87 7.54
N ALA A 279 8.17 -58.91 8.10
CA ALA A 279 9.48 -59.18 8.66
C ALA A 279 9.40 -60.17 9.84
N LEU A 280 8.43 -60.00 10.75
CA LEU A 280 8.24 -60.90 11.88
C LEU A 280 7.91 -62.33 11.44
N CYS A 281 7.01 -62.50 10.47
CA CYS A 281 6.69 -63.82 9.91
C CYS A 281 7.92 -64.46 9.25
N ALA A 282 8.69 -63.70 8.47
CA ALA A 282 9.90 -64.19 7.82
C ALA A 282 10.96 -64.63 8.85
N SER A 283 11.15 -63.83 9.92
CA SER A 283 12.05 -64.16 11.01
C SER A 283 11.62 -65.42 11.76
N LEU A 284 10.32 -65.56 12.08
CA LEU A 284 9.77 -66.77 12.72
C LEU A 284 9.98 -68.02 11.86
N LEU A 285 9.70 -67.95 10.55
CA LEU A 285 9.94 -69.05 9.62
C LEU A 285 11.42 -69.41 9.48
N ALA A 286 12.32 -68.44 9.57
CA ALA A 286 13.76 -68.68 9.53
C ALA A 286 14.24 -69.41 10.80
N VAL A 287 13.73 -69.03 11.97
CA VAL A 287 14.02 -69.71 13.24
C VAL A 287 13.52 -71.15 13.19
N ASP A 288 12.30 -71.40 12.72
CA ASP A 288 11.69 -72.72 12.63
C ASP A 288 12.46 -73.69 11.71
N LYS A 289 13.08 -73.19 10.64
CA LYS A 289 13.83 -74.01 9.69
C LYS A 289 15.24 -74.38 10.14
N ILE A 290 15.80 -73.68 11.13
CA ILE A 290 17.23 -73.76 11.49
C ILE A 290 17.37 -74.13 12.98
N THR A 291 16.36 -74.79 13.56
CA THR A 291 16.31 -75.16 14.98
C THR A 291 17.51 -76.00 15.43
N ASP A 292 18.13 -76.76 14.53
CA ASP A 292 19.22 -77.70 14.86
C ASP A 292 20.60 -77.04 14.91
N ASN A 293 20.72 -75.76 14.52
CA ASN A 293 22.01 -75.07 14.45
C ASN A 293 22.05 -73.81 15.33
N VAL A 294 22.54 -74.00 16.55
CA VAL A 294 22.73 -73.00 17.60
C VAL A 294 23.43 -71.72 17.11
N PHE A 295 24.46 -71.87 16.27
CA PHE A 295 25.23 -70.72 15.76
C PHE A 295 24.34 -69.79 14.92
N TYR A 296 23.50 -70.36 14.04
CA TYR A 296 22.59 -69.56 13.22
C TYR A 296 21.46 -68.93 14.04
N LEU A 297 20.98 -69.60 15.09
CA LEU A 297 19.97 -69.05 15.99
C LEU A 297 20.48 -67.80 16.73
N TRP A 298 21.70 -67.86 17.28
CA TRP A 298 22.35 -66.68 17.88
C TRP A 298 22.61 -65.57 16.86
N PHE A 299 22.98 -65.94 15.62
CA PHE A 299 23.15 -64.96 14.55
C PHE A 299 21.84 -64.23 14.21
N ILE A 300 20.70 -64.94 14.17
CA ILE A 300 19.37 -64.36 13.96
C ILE A 300 19.01 -63.42 15.13
N ALA A 301 19.25 -63.83 16.38
CA ALA A 301 18.97 -62.99 17.55
C ALA A 301 19.79 -61.69 17.55
N ILE A 302 21.07 -61.76 17.18
CA ILE A 302 21.94 -60.57 17.02
C ILE A 302 21.44 -59.69 15.88
N ALA A 303 21.12 -60.28 14.73
CA ALA A 303 20.60 -59.54 13.57
C ALA A 303 19.29 -58.80 13.91
N LEU A 304 18.34 -59.47 14.58
CA LEU A 304 17.10 -58.85 15.06
C LEU A 304 17.36 -57.70 16.02
N SER A 305 18.32 -57.85 16.94
CA SER A 305 18.70 -56.81 17.89
C SER A 305 19.27 -55.57 17.17
N VAL A 306 20.19 -55.76 16.21
CA VAL A 306 20.77 -54.68 15.40
C VAL A 306 19.70 -53.98 14.56
N THR A 307 18.81 -54.75 13.91
CA THR A 307 17.71 -54.20 13.13
C THR A 307 16.74 -53.42 14.02
N SER A 308 16.44 -53.89 15.23
CA SER A 308 15.58 -53.17 16.18
C SER A 308 16.18 -51.80 16.53
N ILE A 309 17.48 -51.75 16.85
CA ILE A 309 18.20 -50.49 17.14
C ILE A 309 18.13 -49.54 15.94
N TYR A 310 18.39 -50.05 14.73
CA TYR A 310 18.33 -49.26 13.50
C TYR A 310 16.94 -48.67 13.24
N ILE A 311 15.87 -49.47 13.35
CA ILE A 311 14.50 -48.99 13.15
C ILE A 311 14.12 -47.99 14.24
N CYS A 312 14.54 -48.19 15.49
CA CYS A 312 14.32 -47.23 16.56
C CYS A 312 14.98 -45.87 16.26
N TYR A 313 16.15 -45.86 15.60
CA TYR A 313 16.79 -44.64 15.13
C TYR A 313 16.03 -43.99 13.95
N LEU A 314 15.49 -44.78 13.03
CA LEU A 314 14.65 -44.24 11.95
C LEU A 314 13.37 -43.59 12.49
N LEU A 315 12.73 -44.21 13.49
CA LEU A 315 11.56 -43.64 14.16
C LEU A 315 11.91 -42.32 14.86
N ARG A 316 13.10 -42.22 15.47
CA ARG A 316 13.59 -40.96 16.03
C ARG A 316 13.59 -39.83 15.02
N LEU A 317 14.14 -40.08 13.83
CA LEU A 317 14.24 -39.07 12.78
C LEU A 317 12.83 -38.60 12.37
N GLN A 318 11.89 -39.52 12.19
CA GLN A 318 10.50 -39.17 11.88
C GLN A 318 9.82 -38.37 12.99
N PHE A 319 10.08 -38.69 14.26
CA PHE A 319 9.58 -37.88 15.39
C PHE A 319 10.18 -36.46 15.41
N GLN A 320 11.47 -36.33 15.10
CA GLN A 320 12.11 -35.03 14.99
C GLN A 320 11.55 -34.21 13.83
N ASP A 321 11.32 -34.84 12.68
CA ASP A 321 10.67 -34.20 11.52
C ASP A 321 9.26 -33.71 11.89
N LEU A 322 8.45 -34.53 12.57
CA LEU A 322 7.11 -34.13 13.05
C LEU A 322 7.16 -32.91 13.98
N LYS A 323 8.07 -32.91 14.96
CA LYS A 323 8.25 -31.78 15.87
C LYS A 323 8.69 -30.51 15.13
N GLN A 324 9.60 -30.65 14.16
CA GLN A 324 10.08 -29.52 13.37
C GLN A 324 8.96 -28.94 12.50
N ILE A 325 8.20 -29.78 11.79
CA ILE A 325 7.06 -29.36 10.98
C ILE A 325 6.03 -28.65 11.86
N LYS A 326 5.70 -29.20 13.04
CA LYS A 326 4.79 -28.57 13.99
C LYS A 326 5.27 -27.18 14.40
N LYS A 327 6.55 -27.05 14.77
CA LYS A 327 7.14 -25.77 15.18
C LYS A 327 7.11 -24.72 14.07
N ILE A 328 7.44 -25.11 12.83
CA ILE A 328 7.42 -24.20 11.68
C ILE A 328 5.97 -23.79 11.37
N PHE A 329 5.02 -24.73 11.41
CA PHE A 329 3.60 -24.44 11.22
C PHE A 329 3.07 -23.46 12.27
N GLU A 330 3.38 -23.66 13.55
CA GLU A 330 2.98 -22.73 14.62
C GLU A 330 3.53 -21.32 14.40
N PHE A 331 4.78 -21.21 13.96
CA PHE A 331 5.38 -19.92 13.64
C PHE A 331 4.67 -19.23 12.46
N ASP A 332 4.51 -19.93 11.34
CA ASP A 332 3.85 -19.40 10.14
C ASP A 332 2.37 -19.05 10.42
N TYR A 333 1.68 -19.84 11.24
CA TYR A 333 0.32 -19.57 11.69
C TYR A 333 0.22 -18.28 12.51
N ASN A 334 1.11 -18.10 13.50
CA ASN A 334 1.10 -16.91 14.36
C ASN A 334 1.37 -15.63 13.57
N LEU A 335 2.30 -15.66 12.60
CA LEU A 335 2.57 -14.51 11.73
C LEU A 335 1.34 -14.07 10.92
N ILE A 336 0.47 -15.01 10.55
CA ILE A 336 -0.73 -14.71 9.78
C ILE A 336 -1.84 -14.18 10.68
N ILE A 337 -2.08 -14.81 11.83
CA ILE A 337 -3.20 -14.44 12.70
C ILE A 337 -3.01 -13.08 13.39
N GLU A 338 -1.76 -12.62 13.52
CA GLU A 338 -1.42 -11.29 14.02
C GLU A 338 -1.73 -10.16 13.01
N ASN A 339 -2.16 -10.48 11.78
CA ASN A 339 -2.54 -9.49 10.79
C ASN A 339 -3.89 -8.81 11.12
N ASN A 340 -3.95 -7.48 10.97
CA ASN A 340 -5.16 -6.67 11.18
C ASN A 340 -6.39 -7.15 10.38
N PHE A 341 -6.20 -7.89 9.29
CA PHE A 341 -7.28 -8.52 8.53
C PHE A 341 -8.26 -9.33 9.41
N PHE A 342 -7.74 -10.09 10.37
CA PHE A 342 -8.57 -10.96 11.21
C PHE A 342 -9.33 -10.20 12.30
N SER A 343 -9.01 -8.93 12.54
CA SER A 343 -9.80 -8.05 13.41
C SER A 343 -11.16 -7.73 12.80
N ASP A 344 -11.22 -7.59 11.48
CA ASP A 344 -12.43 -7.21 10.75
C ASP A 344 -13.19 -8.41 10.14
N HIS A 345 -12.57 -9.60 10.13
CA HIS A 345 -13.10 -10.81 9.49
C HIS A 345 -13.05 -12.02 10.44
N GLU A 346 -13.82 -11.96 11.52
CA GLU A 346 -13.83 -12.97 12.59
C GLU A 346 -14.20 -14.39 12.10
N ASN A 347 -15.08 -14.51 11.10
CA ASN A 347 -15.43 -15.81 10.51
C ASN A 347 -14.24 -16.50 9.83
N GLU A 348 -13.35 -15.73 9.20
CA GLU A 348 -12.13 -16.26 8.57
C GLU A 348 -11.13 -16.71 9.65
N LYS A 349 -11.07 -16.00 10.78
CA LYS A 349 -10.26 -16.38 11.94
C LYS A 349 -10.70 -17.74 12.50
N VAL A 350 -12.00 -17.96 12.68
CA VAL A 350 -12.55 -19.25 13.14
C VAL A 350 -12.18 -20.39 12.20
N PHE A 351 -12.27 -20.15 10.89
CA PHE A 351 -11.84 -21.14 9.90
C PHE A 351 -10.34 -21.47 10.00
N PHE A 352 -9.50 -20.48 10.24
CA PHE A 352 -8.06 -20.69 10.47
C PHE A 352 -7.77 -21.49 11.74
N GLU A 353 -8.47 -21.21 12.82
CA GLU A 353 -8.38 -21.97 14.08
C GLU A 353 -8.78 -23.44 13.88
N ASP A 354 -9.82 -23.71 13.10
CA ASP A 354 -10.22 -25.08 12.74
C ASP A 354 -9.11 -25.82 11.97
N VAL A 355 -8.46 -25.16 11.01
CA VAL A 355 -7.34 -25.76 10.26
C VAL A 355 -6.16 -26.07 11.18
N LYS A 356 -5.81 -25.16 12.10
CA LYS A 356 -4.79 -25.42 13.11
C LYS A 356 -5.17 -26.64 13.96
N SER A 357 -6.41 -26.71 14.41
CA SER A 357 -6.92 -27.85 15.18
C SER A 357 -6.80 -29.17 14.41
N GLN A 358 -7.16 -29.17 13.13
CA GLN A 358 -7.01 -30.34 12.25
C GLN A 358 -5.54 -30.74 12.08
N PHE A 359 -4.64 -29.77 11.90
CA PHE A 359 -3.20 -30.03 11.79
C PHE A 359 -2.64 -30.63 13.08
N ASP A 360 -2.91 -30.01 14.23
CA ASP A 360 -2.48 -30.48 15.55
C ASP A 360 -3.02 -31.89 15.85
N GLY A 361 -4.29 -32.14 15.50
CA GLY A 361 -4.92 -33.44 15.62
C GLY A 361 -4.19 -34.51 14.80
N ARG A 362 -3.84 -34.21 13.54
CA ARG A 362 -3.08 -35.13 12.67
C ARG A 362 -1.68 -35.40 13.20
N VAL A 363 -0.95 -34.36 13.65
CA VAL A 363 0.38 -34.53 14.25
C VAL A 363 0.30 -35.43 15.49
N SER A 364 -0.66 -35.19 16.39
CA SER A 364 -0.84 -36.01 17.60
C SER A 364 -1.17 -37.47 17.27
N ILE A 365 -1.97 -37.72 16.23
CA ILE A 365 -2.26 -39.07 15.76
C ILE A 365 -0.98 -39.75 15.24
N LEU A 366 -0.17 -39.05 14.44
CA LEU A 366 1.09 -39.59 13.92
C LEU A 366 2.10 -39.90 15.02
N GLU A 367 2.22 -39.02 16.03
CA GLU A 367 3.05 -39.27 17.21
C GLU A 367 2.62 -40.54 17.94
N LYS A 368 1.32 -40.71 18.17
CA LYS A 368 0.77 -41.92 18.82
C LYS A 368 1.01 -43.19 17.99
N ILE A 369 0.82 -43.12 16.67
CA ILE A 369 1.07 -44.24 15.76
C ILE A 369 2.54 -44.67 15.82
N ALA A 370 3.46 -43.71 15.75
CA ALA A 370 4.90 -43.99 15.83
C ALA A 370 5.29 -44.57 17.19
N GLU A 371 4.66 -44.14 18.29
CA GLU A 371 4.87 -44.70 19.62
C GLU A 371 4.35 -46.14 19.75
N ILE A 372 3.13 -46.41 19.27
CA ILE A 372 2.56 -47.76 19.26
C ILE A 372 3.45 -48.69 18.43
N TYR A 373 3.90 -48.22 17.27
CA TYR A 373 4.78 -48.99 16.40
C TYR A 373 6.13 -49.30 17.07
N PHE A 374 6.73 -48.33 17.77
CA PHE A 374 7.96 -48.54 18.54
C PHE A 374 7.80 -49.69 19.55
N TRP A 375 6.72 -49.69 20.34
CA TRP A 375 6.47 -50.73 21.33
C TRP A 375 6.16 -52.08 20.68
N ALA A 376 5.30 -52.10 19.65
CA ALA A 376 4.92 -53.32 18.95
C ALA A 376 6.14 -54.04 18.34
N LEU A 377 7.03 -53.29 17.68
CA LEU A 377 8.27 -53.83 17.11
C LEU A 377 9.17 -54.45 18.18
N ASN A 378 9.44 -53.70 19.27
CA ASN A 378 10.37 -54.18 20.29
C ASN A 378 9.81 -55.37 21.08
N ILE A 379 8.51 -55.37 21.38
CA ILE A 379 7.85 -56.51 22.04
C ILE A 379 7.86 -57.74 21.12
N ALA A 380 7.59 -57.58 19.83
CA ALA A 380 7.59 -58.68 18.89
C ALA A 380 9.00 -59.28 18.68
N ASN A 381 10.01 -58.43 18.54
CA ASN A 381 11.41 -58.88 18.46
C ASN A 381 11.83 -59.61 19.75
N LEU A 382 11.43 -59.09 20.92
CA LEU A 382 11.69 -59.73 22.20
C LEU A 382 11.05 -61.12 22.29
N ALA A 383 9.80 -61.26 21.84
CA ALA A 383 9.11 -62.56 21.82
C ALA A 383 9.84 -63.58 20.93
N ILE A 384 10.39 -63.16 19.78
CA ILE A 384 11.19 -64.04 18.91
C ILE A 384 12.50 -64.43 19.59
N ILE A 385 13.17 -63.49 20.26
CA ILE A 385 14.41 -63.78 21.02
C ILE A 385 14.11 -64.76 22.15
N ASP A 386 13.05 -64.55 22.93
CA ASP A 386 12.64 -65.45 24.00
C ASP A 386 12.31 -66.86 23.47
N TYR A 387 11.70 -66.95 22.27
CA TYR A 387 11.47 -68.21 21.59
C TYR A 387 12.79 -68.93 21.22
N ILE A 388 13.76 -68.20 20.67
CA ILE A 388 15.10 -68.74 20.37
C ILE A 388 15.78 -69.24 21.66
N LEU A 389 15.75 -68.46 22.75
CA LEU A 389 16.36 -68.86 24.03
C LEU A 389 15.68 -70.11 24.62
N THR A 390 14.38 -70.29 24.37
CA THR A 390 13.63 -71.48 24.78
C THR A 390 14.05 -72.72 24.00
N ILE A 391 14.28 -72.59 22.68
CA ILE A 391 14.81 -73.67 21.83
C ILE A 391 16.20 -74.11 22.32
N GLU A 392 17.03 -73.17 22.76
CA GLU A 392 18.37 -73.41 23.33
C GLU A 392 18.34 -73.98 24.78
N HIS A 393 17.15 -74.33 25.30
CA HIS A 393 16.95 -74.89 26.63
C HIS A 393 17.51 -74.03 27.79
N ILE A 394 17.56 -72.71 27.61
CA ILE A 394 17.95 -71.79 28.70
C ILE A 394 16.86 -71.85 29.80
N PRO A 395 17.25 -71.90 31.10
CA PRO A 395 16.28 -71.91 32.19
C PRO A 395 15.33 -70.70 32.13
N SER A 396 14.06 -70.90 32.47
CA SER A 396 13.04 -69.85 32.43
C SER A 396 13.41 -68.59 33.24
N THR A 397 14.14 -68.77 34.35
CA THR A 397 14.66 -67.65 35.15
C THR A 397 15.69 -66.80 34.40
N GLY A 398 16.53 -67.43 33.57
CA GLY A 398 17.50 -66.75 32.71
C GLY A 398 16.82 -65.97 31.59
N ILE A 399 15.81 -66.56 30.95
CA ILE A 399 15.00 -65.90 29.91
C ILE A 399 14.38 -64.63 30.48
N VAL A 400 13.63 -64.73 31.59
CA VAL A 400 12.96 -63.58 32.22
C VAL A 400 13.94 -62.45 32.56
N LEU A 401 15.14 -62.77 33.04
CA LEU A 401 16.15 -61.77 33.37
C LEU A 401 16.69 -61.05 32.13
N ILE A 402 16.93 -61.79 31.05
CA ILE A 402 17.35 -61.23 29.75
C ILE A 402 16.24 -60.34 29.18
N SER A 403 14.99 -60.81 29.15
CA SER A 403 13.85 -60.06 28.61
C SER A 403 13.61 -58.76 29.38
N LEU A 404 13.70 -58.81 30.71
CA LEU A 404 13.59 -57.62 31.56
C LEU A 404 14.71 -56.62 31.25
N THR A 405 15.95 -57.09 31.08
CA THR A 405 17.11 -56.25 30.78
C THR A 405 16.95 -55.54 29.43
N ILE A 406 16.51 -56.28 28.40
CA ILE A 406 16.23 -55.72 27.07
C ILE A 406 15.09 -54.68 27.16
N LEU A 407 14.02 -55.00 27.89
CA LEU A 407 12.86 -54.10 28.02
C LEU A 407 13.22 -52.81 28.77
N VAL A 408 14.08 -52.89 29.80
CA VAL A 408 14.64 -51.71 30.49
C VAL A 408 15.52 -50.90 29.54
N ALA A 409 16.38 -51.53 28.76
CA ALA A 409 17.23 -50.83 27.79
C ALA A 409 16.40 -50.12 26.70
N VAL A 410 15.37 -50.79 26.17
CA VAL A 410 14.41 -50.21 25.21
C VAL A 410 13.63 -49.05 25.83
N SER A 411 13.20 -49.18 27.09
CA SER A 411 12.49 -48.11 27.81
C SER A 411 13.38 -46.88 28.05
N PHE A 412 14.65 -47.10 28.39
CA PHE A 412 15.63 -46.02 28.51
C PHE A 412 15.86 -45.34 27.16
N PHE A 413 16.01 -46.13 26.10
CA PHE A 413 16.14 -45.60 24.73
C PHE A 413 14.93 -44.77 24.33
N ARG A 414 13.70 -45.24 24.57
CA ARG A 414 12.46 -44.49 24.33
C ARG A 414 12.51 -43.11 24.98
N ASN A 415 12.83 -43.07 26.28
CA ASN A 415 12.83 -41.81 27.03
C ASN A 415 13.90 -40.84 26.52
N HIS A 416 15.05 -41.35 26.08
CA HIS A 416 16.10 -40.50 25.53
C HIS A 416 15.81 -40.00 24.10
N VAL A 417 15.03 -40.78 23.34
CA VAL A 417 14.88 -40.59 21.90
C VAL A 417 13.55 -39.94 21.50
N ILE A 418 12.44 -40.37 22.09
CA ILE A 418 11.09 -39.90 21.73
C ILE A 418 10.68 -38.70 22.62
N ALA A 419 11.11 -38.71 23.88
CA ALA A 419 10.85 -37.65 24.85
C ALA A 419 12.13 -36.94 25.32
N PRO A 420 12.95 -36.34 24.42
CA PRO A 420 13.97 -35.42 24.88
C PRO A 420 13.23 -34.32 25.65
N LYS A 421 13.57 -34.17 26.94
CA LYS A 421 13.02 -33.11 27.79
C LYS A 421 13.11 -31.80 27.00
N SER A 422 11.95 -31.23 26.69
CA SER A 422 11.79 -29.91 26.09
C SER A 422 12.44 -28.86 26.97
#